data_AF-A0A5P8N0D4-F1
#
_entry.id   AF-A0A5P8N0D4-F1
#
_cell.length_a   1.000
_cell.length_b   1.000
_cell.length_c   1.000
_cell.angle_alpha   90.00
_cell.angle_beta   90.00
_cell.angle_gamma   90.00
#
_symmetry.space_group_name_H-M   'P 1'
#
loop_
_entity.id
_entity.type
_entity.pdbx_description
1 polymer ?
#
loop_
_entity_poly.entity_id
_entity_poly.type
_entity_poly.pdbx_seq_one_letter_code
_entity_poly.pdbx_strand_id
1 'polypeptide(L)'
;MVGRFDDWEKDDKGHLKVWPMQAFTTALFGAEKVGLRIEIGTAPPKPGEPVPALQLVLDPAQVRQLAEALAEAEARLADARFTTLANSPPGSA
;
A
#
# COMPACT_ATOMS: atom_id res chain seq x y z
N MET A 1 -5.17 -9.96 -15.50
CA MET A 1 -3.94 -10.72 -15.19
C MET A 1 -3.31 -10.05 -13.98
N VAL A 2 -3.27 -10.71 -12.83
CA VAL A 2 -2.57 -10.19 -11.64
C VAL A 2 -1.08 -10.30 -11.94
N GLY A 3 -0.39 -9.18 -12.16
CA GLY A 3 1.06 -9.21 -12.40
C GLY A 3 1.75 -9.83 -11.20
N ARG A 4 2.68 -10.78 -11.43
CA ARG A 4 3.44 -11.35 -10.31
C ARG A 4 4.26 -10.23 -9.69
N PHE A 5 4.47 -10.29 -8.38
CA PHE A 5 5.32 -9.34 -7.65
C PHE A 5 6.70 -9.16 -8.32
N ASP A 6 7.21 -10.22 -8.95
CA ASP A 6 8.48 -10.23 -9.68
C ASP A 6 8.46 -9.39 -10.97
N ASP A 7 7.29 -9.14 -11.55
CA ASP A 7 7.09 -8.40 -12.81
C ASP A 7 7.07 -6.87 -12.62
N TRP A 8 7.15 -6.40 -11.37
CA TRP A 8 7.10 -4.97 -11.07
C TRP A 8 8.42 -4.29 -11.40
N GLU A 9 8.32 -3.04 -11.90
CA GLU A 9 9.49 -2.22 -12.25
C GLU A 9 10.44 -2.05 -11.05
N LYS A 10 11.72 -2.27 -11.32
CA LYS A 10 12.81 -2.11 -10.37
C LYS A 10 13.61 -0.84 -10.71
N ASP A 11 14.23 -0.24 -9.71
CA ASP A 11 15.21 0.84 -9.93
C ASP A 11 16.52 0.29 -10.53
N ASP A 12 17.47 1.18 -10.81
CA ASP A 12 18.80 0.86 -11.34
C ASP A 12 19.66 0.00 -10.39
N LYS A 13 19.22 -0.19 -9.14
CA LYS A 13 19.84 -1.03 -8.11
C LYS A 13 19.10 -2.35 -7.90
N GLY A 14 18.05 -2.62 -8.68
CA GLY A 14 17.26 -3.85 -8.57
C GLY A 14 16.28 -3.87 -7.40
N HIS A 15 16.07 -2.74 -6.71
CA HIS A 15 14.99 -2.65 -5.73
C HIS A 15 13.66 -2.51 -6.46
N LEU A 16 12.62 -3.17 -5.97
CA LEU A 16 11.26 -2.87 -6.40
C LEU A 16 10.97 -1.40 -6.12
N LYS A 17 10.26 -0.72 -7.04
CA LYS A 17 9.70 0.61 -6.79
C LYS A 17 8.64 0.62 -5.67
N VAL A 18 8.32 -0.54 -5.10
CA VAL A 18 7.42 -0.70 -3.96
C VAL A 18 8.24 -0.76 -2.69
N TRP A 19 8.16 0.31 -1.91
CA TRP A 19 8.76 0.33 -0.59
C TRP A 19 7.71 -0.05 0.46
N PRO A 20 8.11 -0.76 1.54
CA PRO A 20 7.19 -1.09 2.61
C PRO A 20 6.62 0.21 3.21
N MET A 21 5.29 0.28 3.25
CA MET A 21 4.58 1.33 3.97
C MET A 21 4.76 1.06 5.46
N GLN A 22 5.42 1.99 6.13
CA GLN A 22 5.63 1.94 7.56
C GLN A 22 4.44 2.51 8.32
N ALA A 23 4.01 3.70 7.91
CA ALA A 23 2.91 4.43 8.51
C ALA A 23 2.26 5.34 7.47
N PHE A 24 1.04 5.79 7.75
CA PHE A 24 0.39 6.83 6.97
C PHE A 24 -0.33 7.82 7.90
N THR A 25 -0.50 9.05 7.43
CA THR A 25 -1.23 10.09 8.16
C THR A 25 -1.99 10.95 7.16
N THR A 26 -3.20 11.33 7.52
CA THR A 26 -4.02 12.27 6.75
C THR A 26 -4.16 13.60 7.48
N ALA A 27 -4.29 14.68 6.72
CA ALA A 27 -4.56 16.01 7.23
C ALA A 27 -5.61 16.70 6.36
N LEU A 28 -6.48 17.50 6.95
CA LEU A 28 -7.43 18.34 6.21
C LEU A 28 -6.85 19.74 6.07
N PHE A 29 -6.83 20.25 4.84
CA PHE A 29 -6.46 21.63 4.54
C PHE A 29 -7.73 22.39 4.13
N GLY A 30 -8.41 22.97 5.11
CA GLY A 30 -9.71 23.58 4.92
C GLY A 30 -10.78 22.55 4.53
N ALA A 31 -11.73 22.97 3.68
CA ALA A 31 -12.81 22.11 3.18
C ALA A 31 -12.51 21.49 1.80
N GLU A 32 -11.35 21.80 1.22
CA GLU A 32 -11.11 21.59 -0.23
C GLU A 32 -10.07 20.52 -0.53
N LYS A 33 -9.09 20.30 0.36
CA LYS A 33 -7.96 19.40 0.09
C LYS A 33 -7.69 18.47 1.25
N VAL A 34 -7.22 17.26 0.92
CA VAL A 34 -6.73 16.27 1.88
C VAL A 34 -5.26 16.02 1.63
N GLY A 35 -4.43 16.22 2.66
CA GLY A 35 -3.06 15.75 2.68
C GLY A 35 -3.00 14.27 3.03
N LEU A 36 -2.20 13.51 2.30
CA LEU A 36 -1.83 12.13 2.62
C LEU A 36 -0.31 12.05 2.69
N ARG A 37 0.21 11.66 3.84
CA ARG A 37 1.63 11.33 4.05
C ARG A 37 1.77 9.83 4.22
N ILE A 38 2.65 9.21 3.45
CA ILE A 38 2.97 7.79 3.51
C ILE A 38 4.46 7.68 3.86
N GLU A 39 4.76 7.17 5.05
CA GLU A 39 6.13 6.92 5.49
C GLU A 39 6.63 5.61 4.90
N ILE A 40 7.87 5.66 4.40
CA ILE A 40 8.52 4.57 3.69
C ILE A 40 9.64 4.02 4.58
N GLY A 41 9.59 2.73 4.89
CA GLY A 41 10.65 2.09 5.69
C GLY A 41 10.27 0.71 6.21
N THR A 42 11.27 -0.04 6.65
CA THR A 42 11.12 -1.36 7.29
C THR A 42 11.22 -1.31 8.81
N ALA A 43 11.70 -0.20 9.40
CA ALA A 43 11.93 -0.05 10.84
C ALA A 43 11.63 1.39 11.29
N PRO A 44 11.04 1.60 12.49
CA PRO A 44 10.71 2.94 12.98
C PRO A 44 11.93 3.87 13.00
N PRO A 45 11.79 5.13 12.56
CA PRO A 45 12.88 6.09 12.56
C PRO A 45 13.31 6.41 13.99
N LYS A 46 14.60 6.71 14.21
CA LYS A 46 15.04 7.17 15.54
C LYS A 46 14.51 8.58 15.81
N PRO A 47 14.35 8.97 17.08
CA PRO A 47 13.95 10.33 17.43
C PRO A 47 14.87 11.37 16.76
N GLY A 48 14.28 12.29 16.00
CA GLY A 48 15.01 13.37 15.31
C GLY A 48 15.61 13.00 13.95
N GLU A 49 15.54 11.73 13.51
CA GLU A 49 15.95 11.35 12.17
C GLU A 49 14.89 11.74 11.13
N PRO A 50 15.30 12.22 9.93
CA PRO A 50 14.37 12.47 8.84
C PRO A 50 13.76 11.15 8.36
N VAL A 51 12.44 11.14 8.18
CA VAL A 51 11.68 9.97 7.72
C VAL A 51 11.41 10.12 6.23
N PRO A 52 11.88 9.19 5.37
CA PRO A 52 11.49 9.16 3.97
C PRO A 52 9.97 9.03 3.86
N ALA A 53 9.33 9.98 3.18
CA ALA A 53 7.88 9.96 3.03
C ALA A 53 7.44 10.51 1.68
N LEU A 54 6.41 9.88 1.11
CA LEU A 54 5.64 10.44 0.01
C LEU A 54 4.55 11.33 0.59
N GLN A 55 4.45 12.57 0.11
CA GLN A 55 3.40 13.51 0.49
C GLN A 55 2.56 13.87 -0.74
N LEU A 56 1.25 13.65 -0.63
CA LEU A 56 0.28 13.92 -1.67
C LEU A 56 -0.74 14.93 -1.16
N VAL A 57 -1.20 15.80 -2.06
CA VAL A 57 -2.38 16.65 -1.86
C VAL A 57 -3.45 16.17 -2.82
N LEU A 58 -4.60 15.81 -2.28
CA LEU A 58 -5.69 15.16 -3.00
C LEU A 58 -6.95 16.02 -2.97
N ASP A 59 -7.66 16.05 -4.09
CA ASP A 59 -9.03 16.53 -4.18
C ASP A 59 -10.03 15.51 -3.61
N PRO A 60 -11.23 15.93 -3.17
CA PRO A 60 -12.22 15.02 -2.58
C PRO A 60 -12.60 13.85 -3.50
N ALA A 61 -12.65 14.07 -4.81
CA ALA A 61 -12.91 13.02 -5.79
C ALA A 61 -11.76 11.99 -5.83
N GLN A 62 -10.51 12.44 -5.77
CA GLN A 62 -9.33 11.56 -5.75
C GLN A 62 -9.25 10.75 -4.46
N VAL A 63 -9.66 11.32 -3.33
CA VAL A 63 -9.75 10.60 -2.05
C VAL A 63 -10.73 9.43 -2.14
N ARG A 64 -11.91 9.66 -2.73
CA ARG A 64 -12.91 8.60 -2.93
C ARG A 64 -12.40 7.49 -3.84
N GLN A 65 -11.82 7.86 -4.99
CA GLN A 65 -11.24 6.91 -5.93
C GLN A 65 -10.12 6.08 -5.31
N LEU A 66 -9.25 6.70 -4.50
CA LEU A 66 -8.18 5.99 -3.79
C LEU A 66 -8.76 5.00 -2.76
N ALA A 67 -9.77 5.42 -1.99
CA ALA A 67 -10.41 4.55 -1.01
C ALA A 67 -11.09 3.34 -1.66
N GLU A 68 -11.80 3.55 -2.78
CA GLU A 68 -12.44 2.48 -3.56
C GLU A 68 -11.41 1.48 -4.09
N ALA A 69 -10.30 1.97 -4.67
CA ALA A 69 -9.25 1.11 -5.20
C ALA A 69 -8.57 0.26 -4.10
N LEU A 70 -8.34 0.85 -2.91
CA LEU A 70 -7.77 0.13 -1.77
C LEU A 70 -8.72 -0.94 -1.24
N ALA A 71 -10.02 -0.63 -1.11
CA ALA A 71 -11.05 -1.58 -0.68
C ALA A 71 -11.21 -2.74 -1.68
N GLU A 72 -11.18 -2.45 -2.98
CA GLU A 72 -11.22 -3.48 -4.02
C GLU A 72 -10.00 -4.41 -3.96
N ALA A 73 -8.80 -3.84 -3.76
CA ALA A 73 -7.57 -4.63 -3.61
C ALA A 73 -7.63 -5.54 -2.37
N GLU A 74 -8.16 -5.06 -1.25
CA GLU A 74 -8.37 -5.86 -0.03
C GLU A 74 -9.35 -7.02 -0.28
N ALA A 75 -10.50 -6.73 -0.90
CA ALA A 75 -11.52 -7.73 -1.20
C ALA A 75 -10.95 -8.86 -2.08
N ARG A 76 -10.24 -8.51 -3.16
CA ARG A 76 -9.58 -9.48 -4.05
C ARG A 76 -8.52 -10.31 -3.31
N LEU A 77 -7.78 -9.71 -2.38
CA LEU A 77 -6.79 -10.40 -1.59
C LEU A 77 -7.42 -11.39 -0.60
N ALA A 78 -8.53 -11.01 0.03
CA ALA A 78 -9.30 -11.89 0.90
C ALA A 78 -9.82 -13.11 0.11
N ASP A 79 -10.46 -12.88 -1.04
CA ASP A 79 -10.98 -13.95 -1.89
C ASP A 79 -9.88 -14.91 -2.37
N ALA A 80 -8.73 -14.38 -2.79
CA ALA A 80 -7.59 -15.20 -3.20
C ALA A 80 -7.07 -16.11 -2.07
N ARG A 81 -7.03 -15.63 -0.82
CA ARG A 81 -6.65 -16.44 0.34
C ARG A 81 -7.62 -17.59 0.58
N PHE A 82 -8.92 -17.36 0.48
CA PHE A 82 -9.93 -18.40 0.65
C PHE A 82 -9.90 -19.43 -0.49
N THR A 83 -9.64 -18.98 -1.72
CA THR A 83 -9.51 -19.87 -2.89
C THR A 83 -8.28 -20.79 -2.78
N THR A 84 -7.19 -20.31 -2.14
CA THR A 84 -5.98 -21.11 -1.93
C THR A 84 -6.16 -22.17 -0.84
N LEU A 85 -6.89 -21.84 0.23
CA LEU A 85 -7.21 -22.79 1.32
C LEU A 85 -8.19 -23.88 0.85
N ALA A 86 -9.18 -23.54 0.02
CA ALA A 86 -10.15 -24.51 -0.50
C ALA A 86 -9.54 -25.56 -1.45
N ASN A 87 -8.39 -25.25 -2.07
CA ASN A 87 -7.68 -26.14 -2.99
C ASN A 87 -6.50 -26.88 -2.34
N SER A 88 -6.31 -26.77 -1.02
CA SER A 88 -5.31 -27.55 -0.30
C SER A 88 -5.82 -28.98 -0.10
N PRO A 89 -5.10 -30.04 -0.55
CA PRO A 89 -5.56 -31.40 -0.36
C PRO A 89 -5.64 -31.73 1.14
N PRO A 90 -6.65 -32.51 1.58
CA PRO A 90 -6.78 -32.86 2.98
C PRO A 90 -5.64 -33.82 3.37
N GLY A 91 -4.69 -33.34 4.18
CA GLY A 91 -3.73 -34.18 4.88
C GLY A 91 -2.27 -33.86 4.61
N SER A 92 -1.67 -33.10 5.52
CA SER A 92 -0.29 -33.27 5.99
C SER A 92 -0.20 -32.55 7.34
N ALA A 93 -0.63 -33.29 8.37
CA ALA A 93 -0.30 -32.99 9.76
C ALA A 93 1.14 -33.44 10.04
#